data_AF-A0A060WGW7-F1
#
_entry.id   AF-A0A060WGW7-F1
#
_cell.length_a   1.000
_cell.length_b   1.000
_cell.length_c   1.000
_cell.angle_alpha   90.00
_cell.angle_beta   90.00
_cell.angle_gamma   90.00
#
_symmetry.space_group_name_H-M   'P 1'
#
loop_
_entity.id
_entity.type
_entity.pdbx_description
1 polymer ?
#
loop_
_entity_poly.entity_id
_entity_poly.type
_entity_poly.pdbx_seq_one_letter_code
_entity_poly.pdbx_strand_id
1 'polypeptide(L)'
;MHPIPQAEGKVGVPGHCDPPPLTYMHYLGAQRGAMYSAEHNLGRFHAEAVARNHCSTPVKNLFISGQDVFSCGIAGALHGGLLCASTVLDHIVYINLLFLKKKQKDGQAG
;
A
#
# COMPACT_ATOMS: atom_id res chain seq x y z
N MET A 1 -12.62 -25.75 2.79
CA MET A 1 -12.79 -25.60 1.34
C MET A 1 -13.46 -26.88 0.85
N HIS A 2 -14.69 -26.83 0.33
CA HIS A 2 -15.33 -28.00 -0.30
C HIS A 2 -14.86 -28.07 -1.76
N PRO A 3 -14.46 -29.24 -2.29
CA PRO A 3 -14.08 -29.37 -3.70
C PRO A 3 -15.22 -28.90 -4.61
N ILE A 4 -14.88 -28.25 -5.72
CA ILE A 4 -15.83 -27.82 -6.75
C ILE A 4 -15.81 -28.89 -7.85
N PRO A 5 -16.73 -29.88 -7.85
CA PRO A 5 -16.61 -31.07 -8.70
C PRO A 5 -16.62 -30.72 -10.19
N GLN A 6 -17.34 -29.66 -10.57
CA GLN A 6 -17.39 -29.20 -11.96
C GLN A 6 -16.08 -28.63 -12.52
N ALA A 7 -15.07 -28.38 -11.67
CA ALA A 7 -13.76 -27.86 -12.06
C ALA A 7 -12.71 -28.96 -12.26
N GLU A 8 -12.99 -30.20 -11.84
CA GLU A 8 -12.10 -31.34 -12.03
C GLU A 8 -11.89 -31.61 -13.53
N GLY A 9 -10.63 -31.65 -13.97
CA GLY A 9 -10.26 -31.91 -15.37
C GLY A 9 -10.47 -30.76 -16.36
N LYS A 10 -11.05 -29.62 -15.94
CA LYS A 10 -11.24 -28.43 -16.81
C LYS A 10 -10.15 -27.36 -16.65
N VAL A 11 -9.33 -27.46 -15.61
CA VAL A 11 -8.20 -26.57 -15.38
C VAL A 11 -7.00 -27.14 -16.12
N GLY A 12 -6.69 -26.57 -17.30
CA GLY A 12 -5.41 -26.80 -17.95
C GLY A 12 -4.31 -26.23 -17.06
N VAL A 13 -3.26 -27.02 -16.83
CA VAL A 13 -2.17 -26.89 -15.85
C VAL A 13 -2.59 -26.95 -14.36
N PRO A 14 -2.07 -27.93 -13.58
CA PRO A 14 -2.05 -27.82 -12.12
C PRO A 14 -0.96 -26.81 -11.73
N GLY A 15 -1.21 -25.53 -12.02
CA GLY A 15 -0.49 -24.41 -11.47
C GLY A 15 -1.31 -23.87 -10.30
N HIS A 16 -0.69 -23.64 -9.14
CA HIS A 16 -1.30 -22.76 -8.15
C HIS A 16 -1.73 -21.47 -8.86
N CYS A 17 -3.00 -21.09 -8.76
CA CYS A 17 -3.52 -19.83 -9.29
C CYS A 17 -2.80 -18.61 -8.69
N ASP A 18 -2.14 -18.81 -7.55
CA ASP A 18 -1.35 -17.82 -6.84
C ASP A 18 0.15 -18.13 -6.97
N PRO A 19 1.00 -17.12 -7.24
CA PRO A 19 2.44 -17.30 -7.14
C PRO A 19 2.80 -17.78 -5.72
N PRO A 20 3.72 -18.75 -5.57
CA PRO A 20 4.11 -19.23 -4.25
C PRO A 20 4.69 -18.08 -3.42
N PRO A 21 4.59 -18.13 -2.07
CA PRO A 21 5.14 -17.09 -1.19
C PRO A 21 6.61 -16.75 -1.47
N LEU A 22 7.39 -17.75 -1.91
CA LEU A 22 8.79 -17.60 -2.31
C LEU A 22 8.98 -16.59 -3.45
N THR A 23 8.04 -16.50 -4.40
CA THR A 23 8.08 -15.50 -5.48
C THR A 23 8.02 -14.08 -4.92
N TYR A 24 7.12 -13.81 -3.97
CA TYR A 24 6.98 -12.49 -3.34
C TYR A 24 8.19 -12.15 -2.46
N MET A 25 8.77 -13.13 -1.77
CA MET A 25 10.01 -12.94 -1.03
C MET A 25 11.18 -12.59 -1.96
N HIS A 26 11.29 -13.30 -3.08
CA HIS A 26 12.42 -13.14 -4.01
C HIS A 26 12.35 -11.83 -4.79
N TYR A 27 11.18 -11.46 -5.33
CA TYR A 27 11.04 -10.29 -6.20
C TYR A 27 10.70 -9.00 -5.46
N LEU A 28 9.94 -9.07 -4.36
CA LEU A 28 9.46 -7.88 -3.64
C LEU A 28 10.08 -7.74 -2.24
N GLY A 29 10.91 -8.68 -1.80
CA GLY A 29 11.45 -8.70 -0.44
C GLY A 29 10.35 -8.85 0.63
N ALA A 30 9.16 -9.32 0.25
CA ALA A 30 8.01 -9.36 1.14
C ALA A 30 8.28 -10.28 2.34
N GLN A 31 8.05 -9.80 3.57
CA GLN A 31 8.23 -10.62 4.76
C GLN A 31 7.29 -11.83 4.70
N ARG A 32 7.85 -13.05 4.73
CA ARG A 32 7.10 -14.33 4.65
C ARG A 32 6.19 -14.44 3.41
N GLY A 33 6.48 -13.69 2.35
CA GLY A 33 5.67 -13.66 1.13
C GLY A 33 4.33 -12.94 1.28
N ALA A 34 4.18 -12.06 2.27
CA ALA A 34 2.94 -11.33 2.51
C ALA A 34 2.65 -10.30 1.39
N MET A 35 1.58 -10.52 0.63
CA MET A 35 1.17 -9.60 -0.45
C MET A 35 0.75 -8.21 0.07
N TYR A 36 0.09 -8.16 1.24
CA TYR A 36 -0.42 -6.94 1.86
C TYR A 36 0.47 -6.40 2.99
N SER A 37 1.69 -6.93 3.07
CA SER A 37 2.71 -6.56 4.04
C SER A 37 2.21 -6.71 5.49
N ALA A 38 2.13 -5.66 6.31
CA ALA A 38 1.66 -5.79 7.68
C ALA A 38 0.23 -6.37 7.74
N GLU A 39 -0.01 -7.27 8.69
CA GLU A 39 -1.28 -7.98 8.81
C GLU A 39 -2.46 -7.00 8.95
N HIS A 40 -3.52 -7.22 8.18
CA HIS A 40 -4.69 -6.34 8.18
C HIS A 40 -5.62 -6.70 9.34
N ASN A 41 -5.17 -6.41 10.55
CA ASN A 41 -5.94 -6.55 11.78
C ASN A 41 -6.05 -5.19 12.48
N LEU A 42 -6.90 -5.10 13.51
CA LEU A 42 -7.08 -3.85 14.28
C LEU A 42 -5.78 -3.35 14.92
N GLY A 43 -4.86 -4.26 15.28
CA GLY A 43 -3.56 -3.92 15.86
C GLY A 43 -2.70 -3.03 14.96
N ARG A 44 -2.88 -3.09 13.64
CA ARG A 44 -2.20 -2.21 12.67
C ARG A 44 -2.51 -0.73 12.90
N PHE A 45 -3.71 -0.42 13.39
CA PHE A 45 -4.19 0.95 13.59
C PHE A 45 -4.01 1.43 15.03
N HIS A 46 -3.40 0.62 15.91
CA HIS A 46 -3.01 1.07 17.24
C HIS A 46 -1.93 2.15 17.15
N ALA A 47 -1.96 3.09 18.09
CA ALA A 47 -1.04 4.23 18.11
C ALA A 47 0.44 3.80 18.03
N GLU A 48 0.82 2.71 18.70
CA GLU A 48 2.18 2.18 18.66
C GLU A 48 2.59 1.68 17.26
N ALA A 49 1.70 0.97 16.58
CA ALA A 49 1.95 0.48 15.22
C ALA A 49 2.02 1.64 14.22
N VAL A 50 1.12 2.62 14.34
CA VAL A 50 1.13 3.84 13.52
C VAL A 50 2.40 4.66 13.76
N ALA A 51 2.85 4.79 15.01
CA ALA A 51 4.09 5.48 15.34
C ALA A 51 5.33 4.78 14.76
N ARG A 52 5.37 3.44 14.80
CA ARG A 52 6.46 2.66 14.18
C ARG A 52 6.50 2.79 12.67
N ASN A 53 5.33 2.86 12.03
CA ASN A 53 5.19 2.95 10.59
C ASN A 53 5.02 4.40 10.10
N HIS A 54 5.37 5.38 10.93
CA HIS A 54 5.27 6.78 10.58
C HIS A 54 6.28 7.15 9.49
N CYS A 55 5.91 8.05 8.56
CA CYS A 55 6.77 8.43 7.44
C CYS A 55 8.16 8.93 7.86
N SER A 56 8.22 9.66 8.98
CA SER A 56 9.47 10.12 9.56
C SER A 56 10.04 9.06 10.49
N THR A 57 11.32 8.74 10.31
CA THR A 57 12.05 7.78 11.14
C THR A 57 13.00 8.49 12.11
N PRO A 58 13.51 7.81 13.16
CA PRO A 58 14.54 8.39 14.05
C PRO A 58 15.86 8.72 13.33
N VAL A 59 16.09 8.17 12.13
CA VAL A 59 17.28 8.44 11.33
C VAL A 59 17.02 9.67 10.48
N LYS A 60 17.84 10.71 10.68
CA LYS A 60 17.73 11.97 9.94
C LYS A 60 17.80 11.72 8.43
N ASN A 61 16.88 12.34 7.68
CA ASN A 61 16.74 12.23 6.23
C ASN A 61 16.41 10.82 5.69
N LEU A 62 15.95 9.91 6.55
CA LEU A 62 15.39 8.63 6.15
C LEU A 62 13.87 8.64 6.34
N PHE A 63 13.15 8.42 5.26
CA PHE A 63 11.69 8.41 5.24
C PHE A 63 11.16 7.09 4.70
N ILE A 64 10.01 6.66 5.22
CA ILE A 64 9.30 5.47 4.75
C ILE A 64 7.99 5.86 4.06
N SER A 65 7.62 5.07 3.05
CA SER A 65 6.43 5.27 2.22
C SER A 65 5.79 3.91 1.87
N GLY A 66 4.71 3.96 1.09
CA GLY A 66 4.01 2.75 0.64
C GLY A 66 2.93 2.29 1.60
N GLN A 67 2.47 1.06 1.40
CA GLN A 67 1.21 0.58 2.00
C GLN A 67 1.27 0.49 3.53
N ASP A 68 2.41 0.18 4.13
CA ASP A 68 2.53 0.01 5.59
C ASP A 68 2.37 1.28 6.41
N VAL A 69 2.62 2.43 5.80
CA VAL A 69 2.43 3.75 6.39
C VAL A 69 0.94 4.07 6.60
N PHE A 70 0.05 3.54 5.75
CA PHE A 70 -1.37 3.89 5.77
C PHE A 70 -2.28 2.66 5.82
N SER A 71 -2.41 1.94 4.72
CA SER A 71 -3.27 0.75 4.60
C SER A 71 -2.75 -0.15 3.50
N CYS A 72 -3.19 -1.41 3.47
CA CYS A 72 -2.76 -2.35 2.44
C CYS A 72 -3.28 -1.99 1.04
N GLY A 73 -2.63 -2.52 0.01
CA GLY A 73 -3.08 -2.42 -1.38
C GLY A 73 -2.64 -1.13 -2.08
N ILE A 74 -2.98 -1.02 -3.37
CA ILE A 74 -2.50 0.06 -4.26
C ILE A 74 -2.94 1.44 -3.76
N ALA A 75 -4.22 1.59 -3.37
CA ALA A 75 -4.72 2.83 -2.82
C ALA A 75 -3.99 3.20 -1.52
N GLY A 76 -3.70 2.20 -0.69
CA GLY A 76 -2.94 2.40 0.54
C GLY A 76 -1.51 2.84 0.28
N ALA A 77 -0.84 2.24 -0.70
CA ALA A 77 0.51 2.63 -1.14
C ALA A 77 0.55 4.05 -1.69
N LEU A 78 -0.46 4.44 -2.49
CA LEU A 78 -0.59 5.80 -3.02
C LEU A 78 -0.71 6.84 -1.90
N HIS A 79 -1.61 6.60 -0.95
CA HIS A 79 -1.82 7.51 0.18
C HIS A 79 -0.60 7.56 1.12
N GLY A 80 0.05 6.42 1.37
CA GLY A 80 1.31 6.38 2.11
C GLY A 80 2.43 7.17 1.43
N GLY A 81 2.49 7.17 0.09
CA GLY A 81 3.39 8.01 -0.69
C GLY A 81 3.10 9.51 -0.53
N LEU A 82 1.84 9.91 -0.56
CA LEU A 82 1.44 11.31 -0.36
C LEU A 82 1.74 11.82 1.06
N LEU A 83 1.56 10.97 2.07
CA LEU A 83 1.95 11.28 3.46
C LEU A 83 3.47 11.43 3.59
N CYS A 84 4.24 10.57 2.93
CA CYS A 84 5.69 10.66 2.89
C CYS A 84 6.16 11.96 2.21
N ALA A 85 5.57 12.30 1.06
CA ALA A 85 5.86 13.57 0.38
C ALA A 85 5.53 14.78 1.28
N SER A 86 4.42 14.71 2.03
CA SER A 86 4.03 15.78 2.96
C SER A 86 5.01 15.95 4.12
N THR A 87 5.60 14.85 4.61
CA THR A 87 6.62 14.89 5.67
C THR A 87 7.98 15.36 5.16
N VAL A 88 8.35 15.03 3.92
CA VAL A 88 9.59 15.53 3.30
C VAL A 88 9.50 17.03 3.00
N LEU A 89 8.34 17.51 2.55
CA LEU A 89 8.14 18.90 2.11
C LEU A 89 7.62 19.84 3.21
N ASP A 90 7.39 19.32 4.43
CA ASP A 90 6.85 20.04 5.58
C ASP A 90 5.53 20.80 5.31
N HIS A 91 4.66 20.23 4.48
CA HIS A 91 3.32 20.75 4.24
C HIS A 91 2.36 19.67 3.73
N ILE A 92 1.06 19.88 3.90
CA ILE A 92 0.04 18.88 3.52
C ILE A 92 -0.20 18.92 2.00
N VAL A 93 0.43 17.99 1.27
CA VAL A 93 0.34 17.90 -0.20
C VAL A 93 -1.10 17.66 -0.68
N TYR A 94 -1.94 16.99 0.11
CA TYR A 94 -3.37 16.82 -0.18
C TYR A 94 -4.10 18.14 -0.40
N ILE A 95 -3.81 19.14 0.41
CA ILE A 95 -4.46 20.45 0.34
C ILE A 95 -4.05 21.14 -0.97
N ASN A 96 -2.76 21.07 -1.34
CA ASN A 96 -2.27 21.60 -2.60
C ASN A 96 -2.93 20.93 -3.81
N LEU A 97 -3.06 19.59 -3.79
CA LEU A 97 -3.76 18.84 -4.83
C LEU A 97 -5.22 19.26 -4.98
N LEU A 98 -5.91 19.49 -3.86
CA LEU A 98 -7.29 19.99 -3.87
C LEU A 98 -7.39 21.38 -4.51
N PHE A 99 -6.50 22.30 -4.14
CA PHE A 99 -6.47 23.65 -4.72
C PHE A 99 -6.12 23.64 -6.22
N LEU A 100 -5.18 22.80 -6.64
CA LEU A 100 -4.80 22.63 -8.05
C LEU A 100 -5.98 22.11 -8.88
N LYS A 101 -6.68 21.08 -8.39
CA LYS A 101 -7.87 20.54 -9.05
C LYS A 101 -8.97 21.60 -9.20
N LYS A 102 -9.14 22.45 -8.20
CA LYS A 102 -10.12 23.55 -8.22
C LYS A 102 -9.76 24.60 -9.29
N LYS A 103 -8.50 25.07 -9.30
CA LYS A 103 -7.98 25.98 -10.32
C LYS A 103 -8.10 25.45 -11.75
N GLN A 104 -7.82 24.15 -11.97
CA GLN A 104 -7.96 23.55 -13.30
C GLN A 104 -9.41 23.50 -13.77
N LYS A 105 -10.36 23.23 -12.86
CA LYS A 105 -11.79 23.26 -13.18
C LYS A 105 -12.23 24.67 -13.56
N ASP A 106 -11.78 25.68 -12.82
CA ASP A 106 -12.13 27.08 -13.06
C ASP A 106 -11.51 27.59 -14.38
N GLY A 107 -10.30 27.13 -14.74
CA GLY A 107 -9.63 27.46 -16.00
C GLY A 107 -10.14 26.70 -17.23
N GLN A 108 -10.86 25.59 -17.06
CA GLN A 108 -11.52 24.85 -18.16
C GLN A 108 -12.95 25.33 -18.41
N ALA A 109 -13.52 26.14 -17.52
CA ALA A 109 -14.88 26.66 -17.61
C ALA A 109 -14.95 28.10 -18.17
N GLY A 110 -13.82 28.64 -18.65
CA GLY A 110 -13.69 29.97 -19.25
C GLY A 110 -13.41 29.93 -20.74
#